data_AF-A0A2N6DG22-F1
#
_entry.id   AF-A0A2N6DG22-F1
#
_cell.length_a   1.000
_cell.length_b   1.000
_cell.length_c   1.000
_cell.angle_alpha   90.00
_cell.angle_beta   90.00
_cell.angle_gamma   90.00
#
_symmetry.space_group_name_H-M   'P 1'
#
loop_
_entity.id
_entity.type
_entity.pdbx_description
1 polymer ?
#
loop_
_entity_poly.entity_id
_entity_poly.type
_entity_poly.pdbx_seq_one_letter_code
_entity_poly.pdbx_strand_id
1 'polypeptide(L)'
;MTQQSALYKKFEVVLLDKSGKGGNWIDNLQDILDKHSISADCIADIIDDVFANNPDAKFIYSRYALLLMKHGFTDMAEQAFQKDYSYYNQAWSHSMKYAECLTINNKHNQAEELIQKVYGRHPGAVNGYTASAMVLFSRGYPETASRFALKDLFQRRFTSFYLKHIVKILLSTGERQTAIDEINKIVSEK
;
A
#
# COMPACT_ATOMS: atom_id res chain seq x y z
N MET A 1 -37.49 -5.85 -1.74
CA MET A 1 -36.01 -5.74 -1.79
C MET A 1 -35.50 -6.20 -0.43
N THR A 2 -34.71 -7.28 -0.37
CA THR A 2 -34.24 -7.84 0.91
C THR A 2 -33.20 -6.91 1.56
N GLN A 3 -33.01 -6.97 2.88
CA GLN A 3 -31.97 -6.20 3.57
C GLN A 3 -30.57 -6.48 3.00
N GLN A 4 -30.32 -7.72 2.59
CA GLN A 4 -29.08 -8.13 1.93
C GLN A 4 -28.88 -7.41 0.59
N SER A 5 -29.91 -7.31 -0.25
CA SER A 5 -29.83 -6.58 -1.53
C SER A 5 -29.53 -5.08 -1.33
N ALA A 6 -30.06 -4.45 -0.27
CA ALA A 6 -29.77 -3.06 0.04
C ALA A 6 -28.33 -2.84 0.52
N LEU A 7 -27.78 -3.78 1.28
CA LEU A 7 -26.39 -3.75 1.76
C LEU A 7 -25.39 -3.92 0.62
N TYR A 8 -25.62 -4.90 -0.26
CA TYR A 8 -24.79 -5.12 -1.45
C TYR A 8 -24.66 -3.86 -2.30
N LYS A 9 -25.77 -3.16 -2.53
CA LYS A 9 -25.78 -1.91 -3.30
C LYS A 9 -24.95 -0.80 -2.65
N LYS A 10 -24.86 -0.74 -1.31
CA LYS A 10 -24.01 0.23 -0.63
C LYS A 10 -22.52 -0.08 -0.85
N PHE A 11 -22.13 -1.35 -0.73
CA PHE A 11 -20.76 -1.77 -1.02
C PHE A 11 -20.38 -1.46 -2.47
N GLU A 12 -21.23 -1.83 -3.41
CA GLU A 12 -21.02 -1.56 -4.84
C GLU A 12 -20.78 -0.07 -5.11
N VAL A 13 -21.61 0.82 -4.56
CA VAL A 13 -21.44 2.28 -4.73
C VAL A 13 -20.08 2.76 -4.24
N VAL A 14 -19.62 2.31 -3.07
CA VAL A 14 -18.33 2.76 -2.52
C VAL A 14 -17.15 2.13 -3.26
N LEU A 15 -17.25 0.83 -3.58
CA LEU A 15 -16.19 0.09 -4.27
C LEU A 15 -16.00 0.56 -5.71
N LEU A 16 -17.08 0.95 -6.38
CA LEU A 16 -17.05 1.45 -7.75
C LEU A 16 -16.87 2.96 -7.84
N ASP A 17 -16.73 3.69 -6.72
CA ASP A 17 -16.58 5.15 -6.77
C ASP A 17 -15.36 5.53 -7.62
N LYS A 18 -15.66 6.14 -8.77
CA LYS A 18 -14.73 6.60 -9.80
C LYS A 18 -14.29 8.05 -9.57
N SER A 19 -14.80 8.73 -8.55
CA SER A 19 -14.55 10.15 -8.31
C SER A 19 -13.07 10.51 -8.15
N GLY A 20 -12.19 9.51 -7.93
CA GLY A 20 -10.74 9.70 -7.91
C GLY A 20 -10.23 10.56 -6.75
N LYS A 21 -11.14 11.11 -5.94
CA LYS A 21 -10.84 11.83 -4.70
C LYS A 21 -10.54 10.78 -3.65
N GLY A 22 -9.32 10.26 -3.66
CA GLY A 22 -8.82 9.15 -2.84
C GLY A 22 -8.83 9.35 -1.33
N GLY A 23 -9.70 10.18 -0.76
CA GLY A 23 -9.81 10.43 0.68
C GLY A 23 -11.24 10.24 1.16
N ASN A 24 -11.72 9.00 1.20
CA ASN A 24 -12.65 8.47 2.22
C ASN A 24 -13.26 7.11 1.87
N TRP A 25 -12.97 6.49 0.72
CA TRP A 25 -13.61 5.21 0.38
C TRP A 25 -13.33 4.10 1.42
N ILE A 26 -12.13 4.05 2.01
CA ILE A 26 -11.82 3.10 3.11
C ILE A 26 -12.70 3.37 4.32
N ASP A 27 -12.86 4.64 4.70
CA ASP A 27 -13.64 5.03 5.88
C ASP A 27 -15.15 4.88 5.63
N ASN A 28 -15.61 5.08 4.38
CA ASN A 28 -16.97 4.79 3.97
C ASN A 28 -17.26 3.28 3.99
N LEU A 29 -16.32 2.44 3.53
CA LEU A 29 -16.44 0.99 3.68
C LEU A 29 -16.44 0.60 5.15
N GLN A 30 -15.58 1.21 5.97
CA GLN A 30 -15.55 0.97 7.40
C GLN A 30 -16.89 1.31 8.07
N ASP A 31 -17.45 2.48 7.75
CA ASP A 31 -18.74 2.91 8.29
C ASP A 31 -19.88 1.95 7.90
N ILE A 32 -19.85 1.40 6.68
CA ILE A 32 -20.80 0.35 6.28
C ILE A 32 -20.59 -0.93 7.10
N LEU A 33 -19.34 -1.38 7.26
CA LEU A 33 -19.01 -2.56 8.07
C LEU A 33 -19.49 -2.40 9.51
N ASP A 34 -19.19 -1.27 10.14
CA ASP A 34 -19.54 -0.99 11.54
C ASP A 34 -21.05 -0.93 11.74
N LYS A 35 -21.77 -0.20 10.88
CA LYS A 35 -23.24 -0.07 10.93
C LYS A 35 -23.97 -1.40 10.81
N HIS A 36 -23.35 -2.36 10.14
CA HIS A 36 -23.94 -3.68 9.89
C HIS A 36 -23.27 -4.79 10.72
N SER A 37 -22.30 -4.46 11.59
CA SER A 37 -21.54 -5.42 12.40
C SER A 37 -20.89 -6.53 11.57
N ILE A 38 -20.31 -6.16 10.42
CA ILE A 38 -19.65 -7.08 9.48
C ILE A 38 -18.14 -6.93 9.62
N SER A 39 -17.42 -8.04 9.68
CA SER A 39 -15.96 -8.01 9.68
C SER A 39 -15.39 -7.87 8.27
N ALA A 40 -14.23 -7.23 8.13
CA ALA A 40 -13.62 -6.98 6.82
C ALA A 40 -13.22 -8.28 6.09
N ASP A 41 -12.90 -9.35 6.79
CA ASP A 41 -12.63 -10.67 6.20
C ASP A 41 -13.90 -11.34 5.62
N CYS A 42 -15.09 -10.90 6.01
CA CYS A 42 -16.36 -11.52 5.60
C CYS A 42 -16.97 -10.97 4.31
N ILE A 43 -16.35 -9.99 3.66
CA ILE A 43 -16.93 -9.35 2.45
C ILE A 43 -16.34 -9.86 1.13
N ALA A 44 -15.52 -10.91 1.13
CA ALA A 44 -14.88 -11.44 -0.08
C ALA A 44 -15.89 -11.81 -1.18
N ASP A 45 -16.99 -12.49 -0.83
CA ASP A 45 -18.05 -12.85 -1.78
C ASP A 45 -18.70 -11.61 -2.41
N ILE A 46 -18.87 -10.54 -1.63
CA ILE A 46 -19.39 -9.25 -2.13
C ILE A 46 -18.41 -8.65 -3.13
N ILE A 47 -17.10 -8.70 -2.86
CA ILE A 47 -16.08 -8.21 -3.79
C ILE A 47 -16.11 -9.00 -5.10
N ASP A 48 -16.21 -10.33 -5.01
CA ASP A 48 -16.26 -11.21 -6.17
C ASP A 48 -17.53 -10.99 -7.01
N ASP A 49 -18.68 -10.84 -6.37
CA ASP A 49 -19.94 -10.52 -7.04
C ASP A 49 -19.89 -9.13 -7.71
N VAL A 50 -19.35 -8.11 -7.04
CA VAL A 50 -19.22 -6.77 -7.65
C VAL A 50 -18.28 -6.81 -8.84
N PHE A 51 -17.15 -7.52 -8.76
CA PHE A 51 -16.22 -7.67 -9.88
C PHE A 51 -16.82 -8.47 -11.03
N ALA A 52 -17.53 -9.58 -10.76
CA ALA A 52 -18.17 -10.39 -11.79
C ALA A 52 -19.21 -9.60 -12.60
N ASN A 53 -19.93 -8.69 -11.94
CA ASN A 53 -20.90 -7.80 -12.59
C ASN A 53 -20.26 -6.54 -13.21
N ASN A 54 -19.03 -6.21 -12.83
CA ASN A 54 -18.29 -5.04 -13.28
C ASN A 54 -16.81 -5.40 -13.54
N PRO A 55 -16.48 -6.19 -14.57
CA PRO A 55 -15.10 -6.67 -14.78
C PRO A 55 -14.09 -5.54 -15.05
N ASP A 56 -14.57 -4.38 -15.51
CA ASP A 56 -13.77 -3.16 -15.70
C ASP A 56 -13.58 -2.35 -14.40
N ALA A 57 -14.06 -2.84 -13.26
CA ALA A 57 -13.89 -2.23 -11.95
C ALA A 57 -12.42 -2.32 -11.51
N LYS A 58 -11.62 -1.38 -12.01
CA LYS A 58 -10.20 -1.27 -11.68
C LYS A 58 -10.01 -1.14 -10.17
N PHE A 59 -8.99 -1.83 -9.67
CA PHE A 59 -8.50 -1.72 -8.30
C PHE A 59 -9.42 -2.28 -7.21
N ILE A 60 -10.53 -2.95 -7.53
CA ILE A 60 -11.49 -3.38 -6.50
C ILE A 60 -10.82 -4.32 -5.47
N TYR A 61 -9.99 -5.24 -5.95
CA TYR A 61 -9.26 -6.15 -5.08
C TYR A 61 -8.13 -5.44 -4.33
N SER A 62 -7.45 -4.46 -4.93
CA SER A 62 -6.48 -3.64 -4.20
C SER A 62 -7.15 -2.80 -3.11
N ARG A 63 -8.36 -2.27 -3.36
CA ARG A 63 -9.15 -1.53 -2.37
C ARG A 63 -9.53 -2.45 -1.21
N TYR A 64 -10.01 -3.65 -1.54
CA TYR A 64 -10.30 -4.66 -0.54
C TYR A 64 -9.05 -5.03 0.29
N ALA A 65 -7.92 -5.25 -0.37
CA ALA A 65 -6.65 -5.58 0.29
C ALA A 65 -6.19 -4.48 1.27
N LEU A 66 -6.34 -3.21 0.91
CA LEU A 66 -6.02 -2.08 1.79
C LEU A 66 -6.92 -2.04 3.04
N LEU A 67 -8.21 -2.36 2.89
CA LEU A 67 -9.12 -2.50 4.03
C LEU A 67 -8.69 -3.66 4.94
N LEU A 68 -8.35 -4.81 4.36
CA LEU A 68 -7.83 -5.96 5.11
C LEU A 68 -6.53 -5.62 5.86
N MET A 69 -5.60 -4.89 5.24
CA MET A 69 -4.38 -4.41 5.91
C MET A 69 -4.70 -3.51 7.10
N LYS A 70 -5.69 -2.60 6.99
CA LYS A 70 -6.11 -1.70 8.09
C LYS A 70 -6.55 -2.49 9.33
N HIS A 71 -7.10 -3.68 9.13
CA HIS A 71 -7.56 -4.59 10.19
C HIS A 71 -6.57 -5.69 10.56
N GLY A 72 -5.37 -5.70 9.98
CA GLY A 72 -4.35 -6.69 10.29
C GLY A 72 -4.56 -8.07 9.63
N PHE A 73 -5.52 -8.22 8.71
CA PHE A 73 -5.74 -9.46 7.94
C PHE A 73 -4.74 -9.55 6.77
N THR A 74 -3.44 -9.59 7.08
CA THR A 74 -2.38 -9.36 6.09
C THR A 74 -2.20 -10.50 5.09
N ASP A 75 -2.49 -11.75 5.48
CA ASP A 75 -2.47 -12.89 4.56
C ASP A 75 -3.60 -12.80 3.53
N MET A 76 -4.80 -12.40 3.95
CA MET A 76 -5.93 -12.17 3.05
C MET A 76 -5.69 -10.96 2.16
N ALA A 77 -5.08 -9.90 2.71
CA ALA A 77 -4.71 -8.71 1.94
C ALA A 77 -3.74 -9.08 0.81
N GLU A 78 -2.77 -9.95 1.09
CA GLU A 78 -1.83 -10.43 0.08
C GLU A 78 -2.56 -11.16 -1.06
N GLN A 79 -3.47 -12.07 -0.74
CA GLN A 79 -4.28 -12.79 -1.74
C GLN A 79 -5.09 -11.83 -2.61
N ALA A 80 -5.73 -10.83 -1.99
CA ALA A 80 -6.50 -9.82 -2.70
C ALA A 80 -5.60 -8.96 -3.61
N PHE A 81 -4.44 -8.50 -3.15
CA PHE A 81 -3.50 -7.80 -4.02
C PHE A 81 -2.98 -8.68 -5.16
N GLN A 82 -2.69 -9.94 -4.89
CA GLN A 82 -2.24 -10.89 -5.91
C GLN A 82 -3.32 -11.09 -6.99
N LYS A 83 -4.59 -11.18 -6.59
CA LYS A 83 -5.74 -11.25 -7.50
C LYS A 83 -5.86 -9.98 -8.34
N ASP A 84 -5.73 -8.79 -7.76
CA ASP A 84 -5.73 -7.54 -8.54
C ASP A 84 -4.54 -7.44 -9.52
N TYR A 85 -3.37 -7.89 -9.08
CA TYR A 85 -2.14 -7.88 -9.86
C TYR A 85 -2.22 -8.82 -11.08
N SER A 86 -2.85 -9.98 -10.95
CA SER A 86 -3.02 -10.94 -12.05
C SER A 86 -3.95 -10.43 -13.17
N TYR A 87 -4.86 -9.51 -12.85
CA TYR A 87 -5.69 -8.82 -13.84
C TYR A 87 -5.00 -7.63 -14.52
N TYR A 88 -3.70 -7.38 -14.25
CA TYR A 88 -2.94 -6.22 -14.74
C TYR A 88 -3.61 -4.86 -14.46
N ASN A 89 -4.45 -4.81 -13.44
CA ASN A 89 -5.32 -3.69 -13.16
C ASN A 89 -4.80 -2.77 -12.05
N GLN A 90 -3.57 -2.94 -11.56
CA GLN A 90 -3.03 -2.12 -10.47
C GLN A 90 -2.44 -0.80 -10.96
N ALA A 91 -2.79 0.28 -10.26
CA ALA A 91 -2.03 1.51 -10.30
C ALA A 91 -0.69 1.27 -9.61
N TRP A 92 0.37 1.96 -10.06
CA TRP A 92 1.70 1.81 -9.46
C TRP A 92 1.68 2.02 -7.93
N SER A 93 0.83 2.92 -7.43
CA SER A 93 0.64 3.18 -6.01
C SER A 93 0.02 1.99 -5.26
N HIS A 94 -0.88 1.24 -5.88
CA HIS A 94 -1.42 0.00 -5.31
C HIS A 94 -0.38 -1.13 -5.33
N SER A 95 0.44 -1.22 -6.37
CA SER A 95 1.56 -2.18 -6.38
C SER A 95 2.59 -1.85 -5.29
N MET A 96 2.83 -0.58 -4.97
CA MET A 96 3.67 -0.22 -3.81
C MET A 96 3.03 -0.64 -2.49
N LYS A 97 1.70 -0.55 -2.35
CA LYS A 97 0.98 -1.07 -1.19
C LYS A 97 0.99 -2.58 -1.10
N TYR A 98 0.99 -3.27 -2.24
CA TYR A 98 1.22 -4.70 -2.29
C TYR A 98 2.64 -5.06 -1.82
N ALA A 99 3.67 -4.32 -2.24
CA ALA A 99 5.03 -4.53 -1.74
C ALA A 99 5.14 -4.29 -0.21
N GLU A 100 4.43 -3.29 0.31
CA GLU A 100 4.31 -3.06 1.75
C GLU A 100 3.65 -4.26 2.45
N CYS A 101 2.56 -4.80 1.91
CA CYS A 101 1.91 -6.02 2.41
C CYS A 101 2.84 -7.24 2.40
N LEU A 102 3.58 -7.48 1.30
CA LEU A 102 4.60 -8.51 1.23
C LEU A 102 5.68 -8.32 2.31
N THR A 103 6.06 -7.07 2.60
CA THR A 103 7.01 -6.76 3.67
C THR A 103 6.46 -7.12 5.06
N ILE A 104 5.18 -6.81 5.31
CA ILE A 104 4.48 -7.21 6.55
C ILE A 104 4.44 -8.74 6.69
N ASN A 105 4.27 -9.48 5.60
CA ASN A 105 4.28 -10.94 5.58
C ASN A 105 5.69 -11.55 5.50
N ASN A 106 6.74 -10.77 5.81
CA ASN A 106 8.15 -11.17 5.80
C ASN A 106 8.69 -11.66 4.43
N LYS A 107 8.02 -11.32 3.32
CA LYS A 107 8.41 -11.66 1.94
C LYS A 107 9.27 -10.55 1.31
N HIS A 108 10.37 -10.19 1.98
CA HIS A 108 11.18 -9.01 1.64
C HIS A 108 11.75 -9.03 0.22
N ASN A 109 12.21 -10.18 -0.26
CA ASN A 109 12.74 -10.31 -1.62
C ASN A 109 11.67 -10.06 -2.69
N GLN A 110 10.44 -10.55 -2.46
CA GLN A 110 9.33 -10.33 -3.38
C GLN A 110 8.87 -8.86 -3.36
N ALA A 111 8.85 -8.25 -2.18
CA ALA A 111 8.55 -6.82 -2.03
C ALA A 111 9.57 -5.97 -2.81
N GLU A 112 10.87 -6.26 -2.67
CA GLU A 112 11.93 -5.58 -3.40
C GLU A 112 11.79 -5.74 -4.93
N GLU A 113 11.59 -6.97 -5.41
CA GLU A 113 11.41 -7.23 -6.83
C GLU A 113 10.21 -6.47 -7.40
N LEU A 114 9.10 -6.43 -6.66
CA LEU A 114 7.91 -5.68 -7.06
C LEU A 114 8.19 -4.17 -7.12
N ILE A 115 8.85 -3.59 -6.11
CA ILE A 115 9.23 -2.17 -6.10
C ILE A 115 10.12 -1.84 -7.31
N GLN A 116 11.11 -2.69 -7.60
CA GLN A 116 11.99 -2.50 -8.77
C GLN A 116 11.21 -2.52 -10.08
N LYS A 117 10.30 -3.49 -10.26
CA LYS A 117 9.43 -3.55 -11.44
C LYS A 117 8.59 -2.29 -11.59
N VAL A 118 8.03 -1.78 -10.48
CA VAL A 118 7.24 -0.55 -10.50
C VAL A 118 8.11 0.65 -10.90
N TYR A 119 9.28 0.83 -10.29
CA TYR A 119 10.20 1.92 -10.63
C TYR A 119 10.71 1.87 -12.07
N GLY A 120 10.94 0.68 -12.62
CA GLY A 120 11.32 0.50 -14.02
C GLY A 120 10.23 0.92 -15.00
N ARG A 121 8.95 0.70 -14.65
CA ARG A 121 7.80 1.05 -15.51
C ARG A 121 7.27 2.47 -15.28
N HIS A 122 7.48 3.00 -14.09
CA HIS A 122 6.95 4.30 -13.67
C HIS A 122 8.07 5.15 -13.08
N PRO A 123 8.83 5.89 -13.92
CA PRO A 123 9.94 6.70 -13.46
C PRO A 123 9.56 7.79 -12.44
N GLY A 124 8.30 8.22 -12.41
CA GLY A 124 7.78 9.17 -11.41
C GLY A 124 7.28 8.54 -10.10
N ALA A 125 7.31 7.20 -9.98
CA ALA A 125 6.93 6.53 -8.74
C ALA A 125 7.98 6.76 -7.64
N VAL A 126 7.51 6.89 -6.40
CA VAL A 126 8.30 7.25 -5.22
C VAL A 126 7.84 6.50 -3.97
N ASN A 127 8.67 6.52 -2.93
CA ASN A 127 8.46 6.00 -1.57
C ASN A 127 8.33 4.47 -1.43
N GLY A 128 8.52 3.70 -2.50
CA GLY A 128 8.36 2.25 -2.50
C GLY A 128 9.25 1.57 -1.46
N TYR A 129 10.56 1.81 -1.51
CA TYR A 129 11.47 1.22 -0.52
C TYR A 129 11.28 1.82 0.86
N THR A 130 11.00 3.12 0.97
CA THR A 130 10.84 3.78 2.26
C THR A 130 9.62 3.28 3.02
N ALA A 131 8.50 3.00 2.34
CA ALA A 131 7.33 2.40 2.95
C ALA A 131 7.65 1.03 3.57
N SER A 132 8.31 0.15 2.81
CA SER A 132 8.80 -1.13 3.32
C SER A 132 9.83 -0.95 4.45
N ALA A 133 10.72 0.04 4.35
CA ALA A 133 11.70 0.35 5.40
C ALA A 133 11.01 0.71 6.73
N MET A 134 9.94 1.51 6.70
CA MET A 134 9.19 1.86 7.89
C MET A 134 8.55 0.65 8.56
N VAL A 135 7.97 -0.26 7.77
CA VAL A 135 7.41 -1.53 8.27
C VAL A 135 8.50 -2.38 8.93
N LEU A 136 9.62 -2.58 8.25
CA LEU A 136 10.77 -3.32 8.77
C LEU A 136 11.29 -2.72 10.08
N PHE A 137 11.41 -1.40 10.13
CA PHE A 137 11.89 -0.69 11.30
C PHE A 137 10.95 -0.89 12.50
N SER A 138 9.64 -0.76 12.31
CA SER A 138 8.66 -1.00 13.38
C SER A 138 8.61 -2.44 13.87
N ARG A 139 9.11 -3.39 13.08
CA ARG A 139 9.12 -4.82 13.39
C ARG A 139 10.48 -5.29 13.94
N GLY A 140 11.40 -4.36 14.21
CA GLY A 140 12.70 -4.71 14.80
C GLY A 140 13.73 -5.23 13.82
N TYR A 141 13.63 -4.85 12.53
CA TYR A 141 14.64 -5.14 11.51
C TYR A 141 15.36 -3.85 11.05
N PRO A 142 16.03 -3.11 11.95
CA PRO A 142 16.52 -1.77 11.64
C PRO A 142 17.61 -1.75 10.55
N GLU A 143 18.50 -2.72 10.49
CA GLU A 143 19.57 -2.82 9.48
C GLU A 143 19.00 -3.09 8.08
N THR A 144 17.98 -3.94 7.98
CA THR A 144 17.29 -4.16 6.70
C THR A 144 16.48 -2.92 6.31
N ALA A 145 15.87 -2.24 7.29
CA ALA A 145 15.15 -0.99 7.06
C ALA A 145 16.08 0.10 6.53
N SER A 146 17.28 0.28 7.10
CA SER A 146 18.24 1.29 6.62
C SER A 146 18.66 1.02 5.18
N ARG A 147 18.95 -0.25 4.83
CA ARG A 147 19.25 -0.65 3.45
C ARG A 147 18.14 -0.29 2.47
N PHE A 148 16.87 -0.46 2.84
CA PHE A 148 15.75 -0.06 2.01
C PHE A 148 15.63 1.47 1.93
N ALA A 149 15.72 2.17 3.06
CA ALA A 149 15.63 3.63 3.11
C ALA A 149 16.71 4.32 2.25
N LEU A 150 17.94 3.79 2.25
CA LEU A 150 19.04 4.29 1.43
C LEU A 150 18.75 4.21 -0.08
N LYS A 151 18.02 3.18 -0.55
CA LYS A 151 17.70 3.04 -1.98
C LYS A 151 16.84 4.19 -2.50
N ASP A 152 15.80 4.57 -1.76
CA ASP A 152 14.98 5.73 -2.14
C ASP A 152 15.75 7.03 -1.95
N LEU A 153 16.57 7.15 -0.91
CA LEU A 153 17.39 8.34 -0.66
C LEU A 153 18.36 8.62 -1.82
N PHE A 154 19.19 7.63 -2.18
CA PHE A 154 20.19 7.77 -3.25
C PHE A 154 19.55 8.01 -4.63
N GLN A 155 18.38 7.43 -4.88
CA GLN A 155 17.66 7.63 -6.14
C GLN A 155 16.73 8.84 -6.12
N ARG A 156 16.64 9.56 -5.00
CA ARG A 156 15.72 10.68 -4.78
C ARG A 156 14.25 10.33 -5.04
N ARG A 157 13.87 9.09 -4.73
CA ARG A 157 12.52 8.56 -4.89
C ARG A 157 11.74 8.68 -3.60
N PHE A 158 11.66 9.87 -3.03
CA PHE A 158 10.92 10.13 -1.80
C PHE A 158 10.19 11.47 -1.86
N THR A 159 9.14 11.58 -1.05
CA THR A 159 8.47 12.86 -0.75
C THR A 159 9.02 13.46 0.53
N SER A 160 8.78 14.75 0.78
CA SER A 160 9.17 15.42 2.02
C SER A 160 8.62 14.72 3.27
N PHE A 161 7.42 14.13 3.18
CA PHE A 161 6.85 13.34 4.26
C PHE A 161 7.70 12.11 4.57
N TYR A 162 8.19 11.40 3.56
CA TYR A 162 8.99 10.18 3.74
C TYR A 162 10.45 10.48 4.08
N LEU A 163 10.99 11.64 3.68
CA LEU A 163 12.36 12.03 4.03
C LEU A 163 12.61 12.00 5.54
N LYS A 164 11.68 12.54 6.35
CA LYS A 164 11.82 12.51 7.82
C LYS A 164 11.93 11.08 8.38
N HIS A 165 11.27 10.11 7.73
CA HIS A 165 11.30 8.70 8.14
C HIS A 165 12.60 8.03 7.72
N ILE A 166 13.11 8.32 6.52
CA ILE A 166 14.45 7.90 6.09
C ILE A 166 15.48 8.37 7.13
N VAL A 167 15.50 9.66 7.45
CA VAL A 167 16.45 10.23 8.41
C VAL A 167 16.34 9.56 9.77
N LYS A 168 15.12 9.35 10.29
CA LYS A 168 14.91 8.64 11.55
C LYS A 168 15.54 7.24 11.53
N ILE A 169 15.30 6.46 10.47
CA ILE A 169 15.84 5.11 10.32
C ILE A 169 17.38 5.17 10.30
N LEU A 170 17.97 6.03 9.47
CA LEU A 170 19.43 6.12 9.35
C LEU A 170 20.12 6.55 10.64
N LEU A 171 19.54 7.52 11.37
CA LEU A 171 20.08 7.94 12.67
C LEU A 171 20.05 6.81 13.70
N SER A 172 19.03 5.96 13.66
CA SER A 172 18.90 4.83 14.58
C SER A 172 19.83 3.64 14.27
N THR A 173 20.35 3.56 13.04
CA THR A 173 21.27 2.49 12.61
C THR A 173 22.73 2.93 12.53
N GLY A 174 23.08 4.11 13.05
CA GLY A 174 24.45 4.64 12.99
C GLY A 174 24.85 5.24 11.64
N GLU A 175 23.95 5.28 10.66
CA GLU A 175 24.15 5.84 9.31
C GLU A 175 24.03 7.39 9.29
N ARG A 176 24.43 8.04 10.39
CA ARG A 176 24.23 9.48 10.61
C ARG A 176 24.95 10.30 9.54
N GLN A 177 26.21 9.98 9.27
CA GLN A 177 27.01 10.77 8.33
C GLN A 177 26.43 10.67 6.92
N THR A 178 26.08 9.46 6.49
CA THR A 178 25.38 9.19 5.22
C THR A 178 24.11 10.04 5.11
N ALA A 179 23.28 10.09 6.16
CA ALA A 179 22.07 10.89 6.17
C ALA A 179 22.36 12.40 6.00
N ILE A 180 23.34 12.93 6.73
CA ILE A 180 23.73 14.35 6.66
C ILE A 180 24.25 14.70 5.26
N ASP A 181 25.15 13.88 4.72
CA ASP A 181 25.78 14.13 3.43
C ASP A 181 24.74 14.17 2.30
N GLU A 182 23.81 13.21 2.29
CA GLU A 182 22.75 13.17 1.28
C GLU A 182 21.75 14.31 1.43
N ILE A 183 21.35 14.67 2.65
CA ILE A 183 20.46 15.83 2.89
C ILE A 183 21.14 17.12 2.42
N ASN A 184 22.43 17.29 2.72
CA ASN A 184 23.17 18.48 2.30
C ASN A 184 23.19 18.61 0.77
N LYS A 185 23.41 17.50 0.04
CA LYS A 185 23.30 17.48 -1.44
C LYS A 185 21.91 17.90 -1.91
N ILE A 186 20.86 17.35 -1.30
CA ILE A 186 19.47 17.68 -1.64
C ILE A 186 19.16 19.17 -1.40
N VAL A 187 19.72 19.76 -0.34
CA VAL A 187 19.52 21.18 0.00
C VAL A 187 20.32 22.10 -0.91
N SER A 188 21.55 21.74 -1.27
CA SER A 188 22.45 22.56 -2.09
C SER A 188 22.04 22.67 -3.57
N GLU A 189 21.15 21.78 -4.03
CA GLU A 189 20.69 21.74 -5.42
C GLU A 189 19.35 22.48 -5.64
N LYS A 190 18.89 23.25 -4.64
CA LYS A 190 17.75 24.16 -4.75
C LYS A 190 18.21 25.59 -5.07
#